data_AF-A0A314ZFH7-F1
#
_entry.id   AF-A0A314ZFH7-F1
#
_cell.length_a   1.000
_cell.length_b   1.000
_cell.length_c   1.000
_cell.angle_alpha   90.00
_cell.angle_beta   90.00
_cell.angle_gamma   90.00
#
_symmetry.space_group_name_H-M   'P 1'
#
loop_
_entity.id
_entity.type
_entity.pdbx_description
1 polymer ?
#
loop_
_entity_poly.entity_id
_entity_poly.type
_entity_poly.pdbx_seq_one_letter_code
_entity_poly.pdbx_strand_id
1 'polypeptide(L)'
;MVITKVHPSLNDLCGITKNISNSILAKLNSTVESLDEEKQKRLDKLHHLGKALTNLWNLMDTPYKDRQSFSHVTGLLSLSSAEVSDPGSLTLNIIQQAEAEVKRLDHLKASKMKELFFKKQNELKEICNKSHMEIPLQSEIDNLINLINSGEIDHADLLMSMDQQISRAKEEASSRMTIMEKVEKWMLARDEERWLEEYSRDENRYSVSRGAHKNLRRAERARVLVNKIPALVDLLIANTKSWEDERKKTFLYDEVPLLAMLEEYNVLRQEKEEDKQRQREMKKVQSQVAVEQENLFITRPSTSARRTSTRSVNGGFSNAMPLNRRLSLGLQQLGPNSINSGTQGISFIKEGKKARGQKMFARPGLVSHLRDETASVVSTFSGPQSP
;
A
#
# COMPACT_ATOMS: atom_id res chain seq x y z
N MET A 1 -66.21 4.17 -10.13
CA MET A 1 -66.55 5.10 -9.03
C MET A 1 -66.87 4.28 -7.79
N VAL A 2 -66.52 4.76 -6.59
CA VAL A 2 -66.87 4.05 -5.33
C VAL A 2 -68.39 4.10 -5.09
N ILE A 3 -69.04 5.19 -5.52
CA ILE A 3 -70.49 5.42 -5.43
C ILE A 3 -71.35 4.32 -6.09
N THR A 4 -70.90 3.73 -7.21
CA THR A 4 -71.64 2.65 -7.90
C THR A 4 -71.61 1.33 -7.12
N LYS A 5 -70.67 1.16 -6.18
CA LYS A 5 -70.61 -0.01 -5.29
C LYS A 5 -71.62 0.07 -4.14
N VAL A 6 -72.08 1.28 -3.79
CA VAL A 6 -73.08 1.51 -2.74
C VAL A 6 -74.49 1.26 -3.25
N HIS A 7 -74.86 1.86 -4.38
CA HIS A 7 -76.10 1.56 -5.10
C HIS A 7 -76.05 2.11 -6.56
N PRO A 8 -76.57 1.37 -7.57
CA PRO A 8 -76.54 1.82 -8.98
C PRO A 8 -77.28 3.13 -9.23
N SER A 9 -78.37 3.41 -8.48
CA SER A 9 -79.16 4.64 -8.63
C SER A 9 -78.47 5.92 -8.15
N LEU A 10 -77.32 5.81 -7.48
CA LEU A 10 -76.52 6.97 -7.03
C LEU A 10 -75.55 7.46 -8.12
N ASN A 11 -75.46 6.73 -9.23
CA ASN A 11 -74.68 7.12 -10.38
C ASN A 11 -75.54 7.99 -11.31
N ASP A 12 -75.15 9.24 -11.52
CA ASP A 12 -75.89 10.18 -12.38
C ASP A 12 -75.98 9.69 -13.85
N LEU A 13 -75.12 8.76 -14.26
CA LEU A 13 -75.13 8.11 -15.58
C LEU A 13 -76.19 7.01 -15.73
N CYS A 14 -76.88 6.63 -14.65
CA CYS A 14 -77.79 5.49 -14.67
C CYS A 14 -79.22 5.84 -15.10
N GLY A 15 -79.59 7.13 -15.14
CA GLY A 15 -80.94 7.59 -15.51
C GLY A 15 -82.07 7.16 -14.54
N ILE A 16 -81.72 6.48 -13.44
CA ILE A 16 -82.65 6.01 -12.40
C ILE A 16 -82.83 7.12 -11.36
N THR A 17 -84.03 7.29 -10.82
CA THR A 17 -84.30 8.22 -9.71
C THR A 17 -83.49 7.84 -8.46
N LYS A 18 -82.91 8.84 -7.79
CA LYS A 18 -82.06 8.64 -6.60
C LYS A 18 -82.88 8.03 -5.46
N ASN A 19 -82.56 6.80 -5.07
CA ASN A 19 -83.20 6.13 -3.94
C ASN A 19 -82.49 6.55 -2.63
N ILE A 20 -83.23 7.20 -1.72
CA ILE A 20 -82.73 7.68 -0.43
C ILE A 20 -83.45 6.90 0.69
N SER A 21 -83.05 5.63 0.87
CA SER A 21 -83.53 4.79 1.96
C SER A 21 -82.50 4.74 3.11
N ASN A 22 -82.98 4.52 4.33
CA ASN A 22 -82.11 4.41 5.53
C ASN A 22 -81.03 3.34 5.39
N SER A 23 -81.30 2.25 4.63
CA SER A 23 -80.32 1.21 4.35
C SER A 23 -79.22 1.64 3.38
N ILE A 24 -79.54 2.48 2.39
CA ILE A 24 -78.56 3.08 1.48
C ILE A 24 -77.73 4.14 2.23
N LEU A 25 -78.35 4.94 3.09
CA LEU A 25 -77.64 5.90 3.94
C LEU A 25 -76.66 5.20 4.90
N ALA A 26 -77.06 4.09 5.53
CA ALA A 26 -76.17 3.31 6.39
C ALA A 26 -74.98 2.71 5.62
N LYS A 27 -75.22 2.17 4.41
CA LYS A 27 -74.14 1.69 3.53
C LYS A 27 -73.20 2.80 3.07
N LEU A 28 -73.74 3.98 2.79
CA LEU A 28 -72.94 5.15 2.42
C LEU A 28 -72.06 5.58 3.61
N ASN A 29 -72.62 5.65 4.82
CA ASN A 29 -71.86 5.98 6.03
C ASN A 29 -70.71 4.98 6.28
N SER A 30 -70.99 3.69 6.21
CA SER A 30 -69.96 2.64 6.32
C SER A 30 -68.89 2.75 5.22
N THR A 31 -69.27 3.15 4.01
CA THR A 31 -68.31 3.37 2.92
C THR A 31 -67.44 4.60 3.17
N VAL A 32 -68.00 5.67 3.76
CA VAL A 32 -67.25 6.87 4.15
C VAL A 32 -66.25 6.54 5.26
N GLU A 33 -66.67 5.83 6.31
CA GLU A 33 -65.80 5.36 7.40
C GLU A 33 -64.64 4.52 6.85
N SER A 34 -64.93 3.55 5.97
CA SER A 34 -63.89 2.72 5.34
C SER A 34 -62.92 3.53 4.46
N LEU A 35 -63.38 4.56 3.76
CA LEU A 35 -62.52 5.43 2.96
C LEU A 35 -61.64 6.32 3.84
N ASP A 36 -62.14 6.76 4.98
CA ASP A 36 -61.38 7.56 5.95
C ASP A 36 -60.28 6.72 6.63
N GLU A 37 -60.58 5.48 7.00
CA GLU A 37 -59.59 4.52 7.49
C GLU A 37 -58.47 4.25 6.48
N GLU A 38 -58.83 4.03 5.21
CA GLU A 38 -57.84 3.81 4.14
C GLU A 38 -57.02 5.08 3.87
N LYS A 39 -57.63 6.26 3.95
CA LYS A 39 -56.92 7.56 3.85
C LYS A 39 -55.88 7.67 4.96
N GLN A 40 -56.27 7.41 6.20
CA GLN A 40 -55.38 7.44 7.36
C GLN A 40 -54.23 6.44 7.21
N LYS A 41 -54.52 5.19 6.82
CA LYS A 41 -53.51 4.15 6.61
C LYS A 41 -52.49 4.53 5.53
N ARG A 42 -52.94 5.14 4.43
CA ARG A 42 -52.06 5.63 3.36
C ARG A 42 -51.18 6.78 3.82
N LEU A 43 -51.76 7.72 4.57
CA LEU A 43 -51.03 8.84 5.16
C LEU A 43 -49.93 8.33 6.10
N ASP A 44 -50.27 7.45 7.03
CA ASP A 44 -49.32 6.88 7.99
C ASP A 44 -48.18 6.16 7.28
N LYS A 45 -48.50 5.36 6.26
CA LYS A 45 -47.49 4.69 5.44
C LYS A 45 -46.56 5.69 4.76
N LEU A 46 -47.11 6.77 4.20
CA LEU A 46 -46.32 7.81 3.56
C LEU A 46 -45.44 8.56 4.57
N HIS A 47 -45.92 8.81 5.80
CA HIS A 47 -45.13 9.40 6.87
C HIS A 47 -43.92 8.54 7.24
N HIS A 48 -44.11 7.22 7.36
CA HIS A 48 -43.01 6.29 7.62
C HIS A 48 -41.98 6.32 6.49
N LEU A 49 -42.44 6.30 5.22
CA LEU A 49 -41.56 6.35 4.06
C LEU A 49 -40.82 7.69 3.95
N GLY A 50 -41.50 8.82 4.17
CA GLY A 50 -40.86 10.14 4.12
C GLY A 50 -39.82 10.34 5.23
N LYS A 51 -40.07 9.79 6.44
CA LYS A 51 -39.04 9.74 7.50
C LYS A 51 -37.84 8.90 7.07
N ALA A 52 -38.06 7.72 6.50
CA ALA A 52 -36.98 6.85 6.01
C ALA A 52 -36.16 7.53 4.90
N LEU A 53 -36.83 8.14 3.90
CA LEU A 53 -36.19 8.91 2.83
C LEU A 53 -35.34 10.05 3.39
N THR A 54 -35.88 10.83 4.32
CA THR A 54 -35.16 11.96 4.94
C THR A 54 -33.91 11.48 5.66
N ASN A 55 -34.01 10.40 6.44
CA ASN A 55 -32.87 9.80 7.14
C ASN A 55 -31.81 9.29 6.15
N LEU A 56 -32.22 8.59 5.09
CA LEU A 56 -31.30 8.07 4.07
C LEU A 56 -30.62 9.19 3.29
N TRP A 57 -31.35 10.25 2.90
CA TRP A 57 -30.76 11.39 2.22
C TRP A 57 -29.76 12.14 3.08
N ASN A 58 -30.03 12.28 4.38
CA ASN A 58 -29.11 12.91 5.32
C ASN A 58 -27.87 12.02 5.57
N LEU A 59 -28.05 10.71 5.64
CA LEU A 59 -26.93 9.77 5.81
C LEU A 59 -26.03 9.71 4.57
N MET A 60 -26.61 9.78 3.38
CA MET A 60 -25.91 9.64 2.09
C MET A 60 -25.53 10.99 1.46
N ASP A 61 -25.72 12.11 2.17
CA ASP A 61 -25.52 13.48 1.66
C ASP A 61 -26.11 13.71 0.25
N THR A 62 -27.32 13.18 0.02
CA THR A 62 -27.96 13.23 -1.31
C THR A 62 -28.23 14.67 -1.72
N PRO A 63 -27.88 15.09 -2.96
CA PRO A 63 -28.01 16.48 -3.38
C PRO A 63 -29.48 16.91 -3.46
N TYR A 64 -29.73 18.21 -3.26
CA TYR A 64 -31.08 18.76 -3.18
C TYR A 64 -31.93 18.49 -4.44
N LYS A 65 -31.32 18.47 -5.63
CA LYS A 65 -32.01 18.20 -6.90
C LYS A 65 -32.75 16.87 -6.87
N ASP A 66 -32.14 15.84 -6.29
CA ASP A 66 -32.72 14.50 -6.22
C ASP A 66 -33.79 14.42 -5.12
N ARG A 67 -33.64 15.22 -4.04
CA ARG A 67 -34.66 15.36 -2.99
C ARG A 67 -35.92 16.07 -3.48
N GLN A 68 -35.77 17.03 -4.39
CA GLN A 68 -36.87 17.86 -4.90
C GLN A 68 -37.95 17.03 -5.60
N SER A 69 -37.58 15.94 -6.27
CA SER A 69 -38.50 14.99 -6.92
C SER A 69 -39.52 14.39 -5.94
N PHE A 70 -39.19 14.34 -4.64
CA PHE A 70 -40.05 13.80 -3.58
C PHE A 70 -40.55 14.87 -2.60
N SER A 71 -40.45 16.14 -2.95
CA SER A 71 -40.93 17.28 -2.14
C SER A 71 -42.38 17.15 -1.69
N HIS A 72 -43.24 16.53 -2.50
CA HIS A 72 -44.64 16.24 -2.17
C HIS A 72 -44.76 15.24 -1.01
N VAL A 73 -43.90 14.22 -0.94
CA VAL A 73 -43.84 13.28 0.19
C VAL A 73 -43.32 13.97 1.44
N THR A 74 -42.29 14.81 1.30
CA THR A 74 -41.70 15.55 2.42
C THR A 74 -42.66 16.59 3.00
N GLY A 75 -43.43 17.28 2.16
CA GLY A 75 -44.45 18.25 2.58
C GLY A 75 -45.61 17.60 3.34
N LEU A 76 -45.93 16.34 3.02
CA LEU A 76 -46.97 15.57 3.72
C LEU A 76 -46.55 15.14 5.13
N LEU A 77 -45.26 15.10 5.47
CA LEU A 77 -44.78 14.65 6.79
C LEU A 77 -45.30 15.45 7.98
N SER A 78 -45.70 16.71 7.75
CA SER A 78 -46.20 17.63 8.78
C SER A 78 -47.72 17.73 8.81
N LEU A 79 -48.43 17.08 7.88
CA LEU A 79 -49.88 17.21 7.70
C LEU A 79 -50.65 16.11 8.44
N SER A 80 -51.79 16.46 9.01
CA SER A 80 -52.75 15.51 9.57
C SER A 80 -53.78 15.05 8.51
N SER A 81 -54.45 13.91 8.74
CA SER A 81 -55.46 13.40 7.80
C SER A 81 -56.58 14.40 7.52
N ALA A 82 -56.95 15.24 8.49
CA ALA A 82 -57.97 16.26 8.34
C ALA A 82 -57.54 17.41 7.41
N GLU A 83 -56.25 17.71 7.33
CA GLU A 83 -55.69 18.82 6.55
C GLU A 83 -55.39 18.42 5.09
N VAL A 84 -55.24 17.11 4.82
CA VAL A 84 -55.02 16.62 3.45
C VAL A 84 -56.33 16.64 2.67
N SER A 85 -56.55 17.72 1.94
CA SER A 85 -57.71 17.92 1.07
C SER A 85 -57.38 17.82 -0.44
N ASP A 86 -56.10 17.87 -0.80
CA ASP A 86 -55.67 17.93 -2.20
C ASP A 86 -55.92 16.59 -2.93
N PRO A 87 -56.73 16.60 -4.01
CA PRO A 87 -57.00 15.39 -4.80
C PRO A 87 -55.71 14.80 -5.36
N GLY A 88 -55.53 13.49 -5.19
CA GLY A 88 -54.38 12.76 -5.74
C GLY A 88 -53.12 12.75 -4.88
N SER A 89 -53.08 13.46 -3.75
CA SER A 89 -51.97 13.50 -2.80
C SER A 89 -51.60 12.13 -2.19
N LEU A 90 -52.60 11.25 -1.98
CA LEU A 90 -52.45 9.90 -1.40
C LEU A 90 -52.70 8.79 -2.43
N THR A 91 -52.34 9.04 -3.69
CA THR A 91 -52.48 8.03 -4.74
C THR A 91 -51.53 6.86 -4.50
N LEU A 92 -51.97 5.64 -4.79
CA LEU A 92 -51.15 4.42 -4.67
C LEU A 92 -49.82 4.53 -5.45
N ASN A 93 -49.81 5.23 -6.59
CA ASN A 93 -48.60 5.49 -7.36
C ASN A 93 -47.54 6.26 -6.55
N ILE A 94 -47.93 7.30 -5.79
CA ILE A 94 -47.00 8.09 -4.97
C ILE A 94 -46.39 7.23 -3.86
N ILE A 95 -47.22 6.41 -3.20
CA ILE A 95 -46.74 5.47 -2.18
C ILE A 95 -45.76 4.49 -2.80
N GLN A 96 -46.09 3.91 -3.96
CA GLN A 96 -45.22 2.95 -4.64
C GLN A 96 -43.90 3.58 -5.10
N GLN A 97 -43.93 4.84 -5.58
CA GLN A 97 -42.73 5.59 -5.93
C GLN A 97 -41.84 5.83 -4.70
N ALA A 98 -42.42 6.26 -3.58
CA ALA A 98 -41.69 6.45 -2.33
C ALA A 98 -41.08 5.14 -1.81
N GLU A 99 -41.84 4.03 -1.85
CA GLU A 99 -41.33 2.70 -1.49
C GLU A 99 -40.19 2.24 -2.40
N ALA A 100 -40.33 2.42 -3.71
CA ALA A 100 -39.30 2.07 -4.67
C ALA A 100 -38.02 2.89 -4.45
N GLU A 101 -38.16 4.17 -4.12
CA GLU A 101 -37.02 5.05 -3.85
C GLU A 101 -36.30 4.68 -2.54
N VAL A 102 -37.05 4.39 -1.46
CA VAL A 102 -36.44 3.89 -0.21
C VAL A 102 -35.62 2.62 -0.50
N LYS A 103 -36.21 1.65 -1.20
CA LYS A 103 -35.51 0.40 -1.57
C LYS A 103 -34.28 0.66 -2.43
N ARG A 104 -34.37 1.59 -3.39
CA ARG A 104 -33.25 1.98 -4.25
C ARG A 104 -32.12 2.61 -3.43
N LEU A 105 -32.45 3.48 -2.48
CA LEU A 105 -31.49 4.13 -1.59
C LEU A 105 -30.87 3.14 -0.61
N ASP A 106 -31.63 2.19 -0.05
CA ASP A 106 -31.10 1.12 0.79
C ASP A 106 -30.11 0.23 0.02
N HIS A 107 -30.45 -0.14 -1.22
CA HIS A 107 -29.54 -0.87 -2.08
C HIS A 107 -28.27 -0.06 -2.41
N LEU A 108 -28.43 1.23 -2.69
CA LEU A 108 -27.29 2.13 -2.92
C LEU A 108 -26.40 2.25 -1.68
N LYS A 109 -26.99 2.36 -0.49
CA LYS A 109 -26.29 2.37 0.80
C LYS A 109 -25.48 1.08 0.97
N ALA A 110 -26.09 -0.08 0.78
CA ALA A 110 -25.40 -1.37 0.88
C ALA A 110 -24.25 -1.48 -0.13
N SER A 111 -24.46 -1.06 -1.38
CA SER A 111 -23.43 -1.03 -2.43
C SER A 111 -22.26 -0.11 -2.05
N LYS A 112 -22.55 1.10 -1.55
CA LYS A 112 -21.54 2.05 -1.07
C LYS A 112 -20.77 1.54 0.15
N MET A 113 -21.46 0.87 1.05
CA MET A 113 -20.87 0.26 2.24
C MET A 113 -19.88 -0.85 1.87
N LYS A 114 -20.25 -1.69 0.90
CA LYS A 114 -19.36 -2.69 0.31
C LYS A 114 -18.15 -2.06 -0.39
N GLU A 115 -18.35 -0.98 -1.13
CA GLU A 115 -17.25 -0.21 -1.75
C GLU A 115 -16.26 0.32 -0.69
N LEU A 116 -16.77 0.89 0.41
CA LEU A 116 -15.93 1.36 1.51
C LEU A 116 -15.15 0.23 2.17
N PHE A 117 -15.79 -0.92 2.39
CA PHE A 117 -15.12 -2.10 2.93
C PHE A 117 -13.92 -2.52 2.08
N PHE A 118 -14.08 -2.61 0.76
CA PHE A 118 -12.97 -2.92 -0.14
C PHE A 118 -11.86 -1.88 -0.11
N LYS A 119 -12.20 -0.59 0.00
CA LYS A 119 -11.18 0.47 0.14
C LYS A 119 -10.37 0.30 1.42
N LYS A 120 -11.04 0.04 2.55
CA LYS A 120 -10.39 -0.20 3.85
C LYS A 120 -9.51 -1.44 3.81
N GLN A 121 -9.97 -2.51 3.19
CA GLN A 121 -9.18 -3.72 2.97
C GLN A 121 -7.93 -3.46 2.12
N ASN A 122 -8.08 -2.72 1.02
CA ASN A 122 -6.94 -2.36 0.18
C ASN A 122 -5.95 -1.45 0.94
N GLU A 123 -6.44 -0.51 1.74
CA GLU A 123 -5.61 0.32 2.62
C GLU A 123 -4.79 -0.55 3.59
N LEU A 124 -5.43 -1.52 4.26
CA LEU A 124 -4.77 -2.46 5.15
C LEU A 124 -3.68 -3.26 4.41
N LYS A 125 -4.02 -3.83 3.25
CA LYS A 125 -3.07 -4.59 2.41
C LYS A 125 -1.90 -3.73 1.96
N GLU A 126 -2.14 -2.49 1.57
CA GLU A 126 -1.08 -1.55 1.20
C GLU A 126 -0.15 -1.24 2.36
N ILE A 127 -0.68 -1.07 3.57
CA ILE A 127 0.13 -0.84 4.77
C ILE A 127 1.01 -2.06 5.02
N CYS A 128 0.43 -3.27 5.05
CA CYS A 128 1.19 -4.51 5.26
C CYS A 128 2.29 -4.71 4.21
N ASN A 129 1.96 -4.49 2.93
CA ASN A 129 2.92 -4.60 1.84
C ASN A 129 4.09 -3.60 1.98
N LYS A 130 3.80 -2.35 2.37
CA LYS A 130 4.83 -1.31 2.54
C LYS A 130 5.70 -1.56 3.76
N SER A 131 5.15 -2.14 4.83
CA SER A 131 5.86 -2.46 6.08
C SER A 131 6.44 -3.87 6.13
N HIS A 132 6.32 -4.64 5.04
CA HIS A 132 6.75 -6.04 4.93
C HIS A 132 6.16 -6.93 6.03
N MET A 133 4.91 -6.67 6.41
CA MET A 133 4.12 -7.46 7.35
C MET A 133 3.31 -8.54 6.63
N GLU A 134 2.86 -9.54 7.37
CA GLU A 134 1.94 -10.57 6.87
C GLU A 134 0.63 -9.93 6.37
N ILE A 135 0.20 -10.38 5.20
CA ILE A 135 -1.04 -9.92 4.55
C ILE A 135 -2.16 -10.86 5.00
N PRO A 136 -3.33 -10.36 5.41
CA PRO A 136 -4.48 -11.20 5.73
C PRO A 136 -4.83 -12.15 4.56
N LEU A 137 -5.19 -13.39 4.89
CA LEU A 137 -5.50 -14.44 3.90
C LEU A 137 -6.73 -14.08 3.07
N GLN A 138 -6.63 -14.25 1.74
CA GLN A 138 -7.73 -13.96 0.82
C GLN A 138 -9.00 -14.78 1.12
N SER A 139 -8.86 -15.99 1.67
CA SER A 139 -9.99 -16.83 2.07
C SER A 139 -10.81 -16.26 3.23
N GLU A 140 -10.15 -15.61 4.20
CA GLU A 140 -10.84 -14.97 5.34
C GLU A 140 -11.63 -13.76 4.87
N ILE A 141 -11.04 -13.03 3.91
CA ILE A 141 -11.67 -11.92 3.21
C ILE A 141 -12.93 -12.39 2.46
N ASP A 142 -12.83 -13.48 1.69
CA ASP A 142 -13.92 -13.97 0.87
C ASP A 142 -15.08 -14.49 1.74
N ASN A 143 -14.78 -15.16 2.85
CA ASN A 143 -15.78 -15.56 3.85
C ASN A 143 -16.53 -14.36 4.42
N LEU A 144 -15.80 -13.30 4.74
CA LEU A 144 -16.37 -12.08 5.30
C LEU A 144 -17.20 -11.31 4.27
N ILE A 145 -16.80 -11.32 2.99
CA ILE A 145 -17.60 -10.77 1.88
C ILE A 145 -18.91 -11.54 1.70
N ASN A 146 -18.89 -12.87 1.82
CA ASN A 146 -20.10 -13.68 1.76
C ASN A 146 -21.07 -13.32 2.88
N LEU A 147 -20.54 -13.05 4.07
CA LEU A 147 -21.32 -12.64 5.24
C LEU A 147 -21.89 -11.20 5.13
N ILE A 148 -21.19 -10.30 4.41
CA ILE A 148 -21.73 -9.00 4.02
C ILE A 148 -22.91 -9.17 3.05
N ASN A 149 -22.77 -10.05 2.05
CA ASN A 149 -23.81 -10.25 1.04
C ASN A 149 -25.04 -10.98 1.60
N SER A 150 -24.89 -11.81 2.63
CA SER A 150 -26.02 -12.48 3.31
C SER A 150 -26.83 -11.53 4.20
N GLY A 151 -26.30 -10.33 4.48
CA GLY A 151 -26.97 -9.33 5.34
C GLY A 151 -27.03 -9.74 6.82
N GLU A 152 -26.25 -10.75 7.22
CA GLU A 152 -26.22 -11.30 8.58
C GLU A 152 -25.44 -10.42 9.56
N ILE A 153 -24.54 -9.57 9.04
CA ILE A 153 -23.71 -8.65 9.83
C ILE A 153 -24.11 -7.20 9.61
N ASP A 154 -24.15 -6.43 10.70
CA ASP A 154 -24.25 -4.97 10.61
C ASP A 154 -22.99 -4.38 9.97
N HIS A 155 -23.20 -3.65 8.89
CA HIS A 155 -22.09 -3.16 8.10
C HIS A 155 -21.29 -2.05 8.80
N ALA A 156 -21.91 -1.34 9.76
CA ALA A 156 -21.22 -0.30 10.52
C ALA A 156 -20.19 -0.91 11.48
N ASP A 157 -20.57 -1.92 12.25
CA ASP A 157 -19.67 -2.65 13.15
C ASP A 157 -18.48 -3.27 12.39
N LEU A 158 -18.75 -3.80 11.20
CA LEU A 158 -17.70 -4.37 10.36
C LEU A 158 -16.69 -3.31 9.90
N LEU A 159 -17.15 -2.15 9.43
CA LEU A 159 -16.25 -1.06 9.05
C LEU A 159 -15.42 -0.58 10.25
N MET A 160 -16.04 -0.49 11.43
CA MET A 160 -15.32 -0.13 12.66
C MET A 160 -14.23 -1.15 13.01
N SER A 161 -14.51 -2.45 12.87
CA SER A 161 -13.52 -3.51 13.06
C SER A 161 -12.35 -3.38 12.08
N MET A 162 -12.63 -3.10 10.79
CA MET A 162 -11.61 -2.86 9.78
C MET A 162 -10.78 -1.60 10.09
N ASP A 163 -11.41 -0.51 10.53
CA ASP A 163 -10.70 0.70 10.97
C ASP A 163 -9.79 0.44 12.16
N GLN A 164 -10.20 -0.43 13.09
CA GLN A 164 -9.37 -0.85 14.21
C GLN A 164 -8.18 -1.70 13.74
N GLN A 165 -8.38 -2.61 12.78
CA GLN A 165 -7.30 -3.39 12.17
C GLN A 165 -6.30 -2.48 11.43
N ILE A 166 -6.78 -1.53 10.64
CA ILE A 166 -5.94 -0.54 9.96
C ILE A 166 -5.14 0.28 10.98
N SER A 167 -5.78 0.72 12.07
CA SER A 167 -5.12 1.50 13.12
C SER A 167 -3.99 0.70 13.77
N ARG A 168 -4.25 -0.57 14.11
CA ARG A 168 -3.23 -1.49 14.63
C ARG A 168 -2.10 -1.71 13.63
N ALA A 169 -2.41 -1.93 12.35
CA ALA A 169 -1.41 -2.10 11.31
C ALA A 169 -0.55 -0.85 11.11
N LYS A 170 -1.13 0.36 11.19
CA LYS A 170 -0.39 1.63 11.13
C LYS A 170 0.55 1.81 12.31
N GLU A 171 0.10 1.47 13.51
CA GLU A 171 0.94 1.50 14.71
C GLU A 171 2.09 0.51 14.60
N GLU A 172 1.80 -0.73 14.18
CA GLU A 172 2.83 -1.76 14.00
C GLU A 172 3.83 -1.34 12.91
N ALA A 173 3.36 -0.85 11.76
CA ALA A 173 4.21 -0.29 10.71
C ALA A 173 5.10 0.86 11.22
N SER A 174 4.55 1.77 12.05
CA SER A 174 5.32 2.87 12.65
C SER A 174 6.41 2.35 13.59
N SER A 175 6.11 1.34 14.40
CA SER A 175 7.10 0.71 15.29
C SER A 175 8.24 0.03 14.51
N ARG A 176 7.92 -0.56 13.36
CA ARG A 176 8.88 -1.25 12.49
C ARG A 176 9.74 -0.28 11.68
N MET A 177 9.30 0.96 11.49
CA MET A 177 9.92 1.96 10.61
C MET A 177 11.43 2.11 10.83
N THR A 178 11.89 2.23 12.07
CA THR A 178 13.30 2.40 12.41
C THR A 178 14.18 1.19 12.09
N ILE A 179 13.61 -0.02 12.09
CA ILE A 179 14.28 -1.25 11.64
C ILE A 179 14.27 -1.30 10.11
N MET A 180 13.12 -1.04 9.49
CA MET A 180 12.95 -1.06 8.04
C MET A 180 13.87 -0.08 7.30
N GLU A 181 14.05 1.14 7.82
CA GLU A 181 15.01 2.11 7.28
C GLU A 181 16.46 1.58 7.31
N LYS A 182 16.81 0.81 8.34
CA LYS A 182 18.15 0.19 8.43
C LYS A 182 18.27 -1.00 7.49
N VAL A 183 17.20 -1.79 7.34
CA VAL A 183 17.13 -2.89 6.36
C VAL A 183 17.32 -2.34 4.95
N GLU A 184 16.66 -1.24 4.57
CA GLU A 184 16.86 -0.61 3.26
C GLU A 184 18.31 -0.15 3.06
N LYS A 185 18.90 0.50 4.08
CA LYS A 185 20.32 0.89 4.04
C LYS A 185 21.26 -0.31 3.89
N TRP A 186 20.97 -1.40 4.59
CA TRP A 186 21.75 -2.64 4.52
C TRP A 186 21.64 -3.30 3.15
N MET A 187 20.43 -3.39 2.58
CA MET A 187 20.20 -3.93 1.25
C MET A 187 20.95 -3.13 0.17
N LEU A 188 20.92 -1.80 0.24
CA LEU A 188 21.70 -0.94 -0.67
C LEU A 188 23.21 -1.13 -0.51
N ALA A 189 23.70 -1.28 0.72
CA ALA A 189 25.12 -1.54 0.97
C ALA A 189 25.55 -2.92 0.43
N ARG A 190 24.69 -3.94 0.56
CA ARG A 190 24.89 -5.29 0.01
C ARG A 190 24.89 -5.29 -1.53
N ASP A 191 24.03 -4.51 -2.16
CA ASP A 191 24.05 -4.36 -3.62
C ASP A 191 25.34 -3.69 -4.11
N GLU A 192 25.84 -2.70 -3.36
CA GLU A 192 27.12 -2.06 -3.67
C GLU A 192 28.32 -2.99 -3.38
N GLU A 193 28.25 -3.85 -2.36
CA GLU A 193 29.22 -4.92 -2.10
C GLU A 193 29.31 -5.86 -3.30
N ARG A 194 28.17 -6.37 -3.78
CA ARG A 194 28.09 -7.24 -4.96
C ARG A 194 28.68 -6.56 -6.20
N TRP A 195 28.35 -5.29 -6.41
CA TRP A 195 28.92 -4.52 -7.53
C TRP A 195 30.43 -4.37 -7.42
N LEU A 196 30.97 -4.11 -6.22
CA LEU A 196 32.41 -4.00 -5.99
C LEU A 196 33.14 -5.32 -6.20
N GLU A 197 32.54 -6.45 -5.79
CA GLU A 197 33.06 -7.79 -6.03
C GLU A 197 33.19 -8.07 -7.52
N GLU A 198 32.13 -7.81 -8.30
CA GLU A 198 32.12 -7.98 -9.75
C GLU A 198 33.18 -7.08 -10.41
N TYR A 199 33.21 -5.80 -10.04
CA TYR A 199 34.23 -4.88 -10.53
C TYR A 199 35.64 -5.36 -10.15
N SER A 200 35.82 -6.14 -9.07
CA SER A 200 37.14 -6.62 -8.60
C SER A 200 37.64 -7.85 -9.32
N ARG A 201 36.75 -8.56 -9.99
CA ARG A 201 37.09 -9.70 -10.85
C ARG A 201 37.39 -9.27 -12.28
N ASP A 202 36.97 -8.07 -12.67
CA ASP A 202 37.24 -7.52 -13.99
C ASP A 202 38.74 -7.25 -14.21
N GLU A 203 39.36 -8.04 -15.10
CA GLU A 203 40.77 -7.88 -15.50
C GLU A 203 41.02 -6.55 -16.23
N ASN A 204 40.00 -6.00 -16.90
CA ASN A 204 40.09 -4.74 -17.62
C ASN A 204 39.79 -3.51 -16.74
N ARG A 205 39.69 -3.68 -15.42
CA ARG A 205 39.38 -2.61 -14.46
C ARG A 205 40.23 -1.35 -14.61
N TYR A 206 41.50 -1.51 -14.97
CA TYR A 206 42.48 -0.43 -15.11
C TYR A 206 42.72 -0.02 -16.57
N SER A 207 41.89 -0.47 -17.50
CA SER A 207 41.98 -0.03 -18.89
C SER A 207 41.80 1.49 -18.98
N VAL A 208 42.55 2.15 -19.86
CA VAL A 208 42.46 3.59 -20.12
C VAL A 208 41.21 3.85 -20.98
N SER A 209 40.04 3.54 -20.45
CA SER A 209 38.76 3.72 -21.10
C SER A 209 38.04 4.96 -20.56
N ARG A 210 37.28 5.63 -21.42
CA ARG A 210 36.49 6.82 -21.06
C ARG A 210 35.46 6.46 -19.98
N GLY A 211 35.74 6.84 -18.73
CA GLY A 211 34.88 6.56 -17.57
C GLY A 211 35.52 5.73 -16.46
N ALA A 212 36.71 5.17 -16.67
CA ALA A 212 37.43 4.35 -15.67
C ALA A 212 37.63 5.07 -14.32
N HIS A 213 38.01 6.36 -14.35
CA HIS A 213 38.17 7.17 -13.14
C HIS A 213 36.87 7.32 -12.31
N LYS A 214 35.68 7.34 -12.97
CA LYS A 214 34.40 7.39 -12.26
C LYS A 214 34.09 6.06 -11.56
N ASN A 215 34.39 4.94 -12.22
CA ASN A 215 34.23 3.61 -11.64
C ASN A 215 35.21 3.39 -10.49
N LEU A 216 36.46 3.85 -10.62
CA LEU A 216 37.44 3.80 -9.53
C LEU A 216 36.97 4.63 -8.32
N ARG A 217 36.45 5.84 -8.54
CA ARG A 217 35.86 6.66 -7.46
C ARG A 217 34.62 6.03 -6.83
N ARG A 218 33.79 5.33 -7.62
CA ARG A 218 32.66 4.55 -7.09
C ARG A 218 33.16 3.38 -6.24
N ALA A 219 34.14 2.63 -6.72
CA ALA A 219 34.74 1.52 -5.99
C ALA A 219 35.33 1.94 -4.65
N GLU A 220 35.96 3.11 -4.57
CA GLU A 220 36.46 3.62 -3.29
C GLU A 220 35.31 3.95 -2.32
N ARG A 221 34.23 4.59 -2.81
CA ARG A 221 33.02 4.81 -2.00
C ARG A 221 32.36 3.49 -1.58
N ALA A 222 32.32 2.51 -2.47
CA ALA A 222 31.80 1.18 -2.20
C ALA A 222 32.57 0.50 -1.08
N ARG A 223 33.92 0.51 -1.11
CA ARG A 223 34.76 -0.06 -0.04
C ARG A 223 34.44 0.53 1.33
N VAL A 224 34.29 1.86 1.40
CA VAL A 224 33.93 2.55 2.65
C VAL A 224 32.55 2.10 3.16
N LEU A 225 31.58 1.89 2.26
CA LEU A 225 30.26 1.36 2.62
C LEU A 225 30.34 -0.10 3.09
N VAL A 226 31.05 -0.96 2.35
CA VAL A 226 31.25 -2.37 2.67
C VAL A 226 31.89 -2.56 4.04
N ASN A 227 32.91 -1.75 4.36
CA ASN A 227 33.56 -1.77 5.68
C ASN A 227 32.60 -1.43 6.83
N LYS A 228 31.51 -0.71 6.57
CA LYS A 228 30.50 -0.36 7.56
C LYS A 228 29.37 -1.39 7.68
N ILE A 229 29.27 -2.36 6.75
CA ILE A 229 28.19 -3.36 6.76
C ILE A 229 28.16 -4.17 8.06
N PRO A 230 29.27 -4.69 8.62
CA PRO A 230 29.22 -5.48 9.85
C PRO A 230 28.57 -4.72 11.02
N ALA A 231 28.99 -3.46 11.24
CA ALA A 231 28.40 -2.61 12.28
C ALA A 231 26.91 -2.32 12.05
N LEU A 232 26.47 -2.21 10.79
CA LEU A 232 25.06 -2.03 10.45
C LEU A 232 24.25 -3.30 10.71
N VAL A 233 24.81 -4.48 10.41
CA VAL A 233 24.18 -5.78 10.68
C VAL A 233 24.05 -6.02 12.19
N ASP A 234 25.09 -5.75 12.97
CA ASP A 234 25.05 -5.86 14.43
C ASP A 234 23.98 -4.94 15.04
N LEU A 235 23.91 -3.70 14.54
CA LEU A 235 22.88 -2.74 14.95
C LEU A 235 21.47 -3.20 14.55
N LEU A 236 21.30 -3.82 13.37
CA LEU A 236 20.03 -4.41 12.95
C LEU A 236 19.62 -5.55 13.89
N ILE A 237 20.53 -6.51 14.16
CA ILE A 237 20.29 -7.62 15.08
C ILE A 237 19.88 -7.11 16.46
N ALA A 238 20.60 -6.12 17.01
CA ALA A 238 20.29 -5.56 18.32
C ALA A 238 18.90 -4.89 18.37
N ASN A 239 18.58 -4.07 17.36
CA ASN A 239 17.27 -3.40 17.28
C ASN A 239 16.13 -4.41 17.08
N THR A 240 16.33 -5.42 16.24
CA THR A 240 15.33 -6.47 15.98
C THR A 240 15.08 -7.29 17.24
N LYS A 241 16.12 -7.75 17.93
CA LYS A 241 15.98 -8.46 19.22
C LYS A 241 15.22 -7.62 20.25
N SER A 242 15.60 -6.35 20.42
CA SER A 242 14.90 -5.45 21.33
C SER A 242 13.41 -5.29 20.99
N TRP A 243 13.07 -5.21 19.69
CA TRP A 243 11.68 -5.11 19.24
C TRP A 243 10.90 -6.42 19.48
N GLU A 244 11.51 -7.56 19.21
CA GLU A 244 10.91 -8.88 19.47
C GLU A 244 10.70 -9.13 20.96
N ASP A 245 11.65 -8.71 21.80
CA ASP A 245 11.57 -8.83 23.26
C ASP A 245 10.47 -7.95 23.87
N GLU A 246 10.30 -6.73 23.36
CA GLU A 246 9.26 -5.79 23.79
C GLU A 246 7.86 -6.30 23.43
N ARG A 247 7.70 -6.85 22.22
CA ARG A 247 6.38 -7.24 21.66
C ARG A 247 6.03 -8.71 21.83
N LYS A 248 6.98 -9.53 22.27
CA LYS A 248 6.85 -11.01 22.36
C LYS A 248 6.37 -11.63 21.04
N LYS A 249 6.86 -11.09 19.93
CA LYS A 249 6.50 -11.48 18.56
C LYS A 249 7.73 -11.46 17.68
N THR A 250 7.87 -12.46 16.81
CA THR A 250 8.96 -12.53 15.83
C THR A 250 8.84 -11.42 14.78
N PHE A 251 9.95 -10.78 14.45
CA PHE A 251 10.02 -9.80 13.38
C PHE A 251 10.16 -10.53 12.03
N LEU A 252 9.05 -10.62 11.31
CA LEU A 252 9.02 -11.15 9.95
C LEU A 252 9.26 -10.03 8.93
N TYR A 253 10.05 -10.29 7.90
CA TYR A 253 10.23 -9.49 6.69
C TYR A 253 9.79 -10.36 5.51
N ASP A 254 8.69 -10.02 4.86
CA ASP A 254 8.09 -10.82 3.77
C ASP A 254 7.98 -12.32 4.16
N GLU A 255 7.38 -12.58 5.33
CA GLU A 255 7.18 -13.92 5.92
C GLU A 255 8.45 -14.64 6.42
N VAL A 256 9.63 -14.05 6.23
CA VAL A 256 10.90 -14.64 6.70
C VAL A 256 11.39 -13.93 7.97
N PRO A 257 11.80 -14.63 9.03
CA PRO A 257 12.40 -14.00 10.20
C PRO A 257 13.65 -13.17 9.83
N LEU A 258 13.65 -11.88 10.18
CA LEU A 258 14.73 -10.97 9.80
C LEU A 258 16.07 -11.40 10.43
N LEU A 259 16.06 -11.92 11.67
CA LEU A 259 17.27 -12.42 12.32
C LEU A 259 17.91 -13.57 11.56
N ALA A 260 17.11 -14.51 11.03
CA ALA A 260 17.62 -15.63 10.23
C ALA A 260 18.28 -15.13 8.94
N MET A 261 17.66 -14.15 8.24
CA MET A 261 18.27 -13.55 7.05
C MET A 261 19.62 -12.87 7.33
N LEU A 262 19.75 -12.22 8.49
CA LEU A 262 21.00 -11.55 8.88
C LEU A 262 22.07 -12.56 9.29
N GLU A 263 21.69 -13.66 9.94
CA GLU A 263 22.59 -14.76 10.29
C GLU A 263 23.13 -15.47 9.04
N GLU A 264 22.25 -15.82 8.09
CA GLU A 264 22.65 -16.37 6.79
C GLU A 264 23.64 -15.45 6.06
N TYR A 265 23.40 -14.13 6.09
CA TYR A 265 24.33 -13.16 5.51
C TYR A 265 25.70 -13.18 6.21
N ASN A 266 25.74 -13.24 7.54
CA ASN A 266 26.99 -13.31 8.30
C ASN A 266 27.79 -14.57 7.98
N VAL A 267 27.12 -15.73 7.88
CA VAL A 267 27.75 -17.01 7.48
C VAL A 267 28.35 -16.91 6.08
N LEU A 268 27.58 -16.42 5.11
CA LEU A 268 28.05 -16.23 3.73
C LEU A 268 29.26 -15.27 3.65
N ARG A 269 29.25 -14.22 4.47
CA ARG A 269 30.34 -13.25 4.53
C ARG A 269 31.61 -13.86 5.14
N GLN A 270 31.46 -14.70 6.16
CA GLN A 270 32.56 -15.44 6.78
C GLN A 270 33.18 -16.45 5.81
N GLU A 271 32.35 -17.25 5.13
CA GLU A 271 32.79 -18.20 4.10
C GLU A 271 33.61 -17.51 3.00
N LYS A 272 33.15 -16.35 2.52
CA LYS A 272 33.86 -15.55 1.52
C LYS A 272 35.24 -15.07 2.00
N GLU A 273 35.40 -14.72 3.27
CA GLU A 273 36.69 -14.28 3.79
C GLU A 273 37.65 -15.47 3.97
N GLU A 274 37.12 -16.62 4.39
CA GLU A 274 37.88 -17.88 4.45
C GLU A 274 38.34 -18.34 3.07
N ASP A 275 37.50 -18.25 2.04
CA ASP A 275 37.89 -18.54 0.65
C ASP A 275 38.99 -17.62 0.15
N LYS A 276 38.91 -16.32 0.45
CA LYS A 276 39.99 -15.37 0.12
C LYS A 276 41.28 -15.72 0.85
N GLN A 277 41.18 -16.16 2.11
CA GLN A 277 42.33 -16.59 2.89
C GLN A 277 42.95 -17.87 2.32
N ARG A 278 42.14 -18.89 1.99
CA ARG A 278 42.59 -20.12 1.30
C ARG A 278 43.28 -19.80 -0.01
N GLN A 279 42.72 -18.90 -0.83
CA GLN A 279 43.34 -18.46 -2.08
C GLN A 279 44.69 -17.76 -1.86
N ARG A 280 44.83 -16.94 -0.81
CA ARG A 280 46.11 -16.31 -0.46
C ARG A 280 47.15 -17.34 -0.03
N GLU A 281 46.75 -18.35 0.73
CA GLU A 281 47.63 -19.44 1.16
C GLU A 281 48.09 -20.29 -0.02
N MET A 282 47.19 -20.66 -0.93
CA MET A 282 47.55 -21.37 -2.17
C MET A 282 48.51 -20.55 -3.05
N LYS A 283 48.29 -19.24 -3.17
CA LYS A 283 49.22 -18.34 -3.87
C LYS A 283 50.58 -18.25 -3.19
N LYS A 284 50.64 -18.25 -1.85
CA LYS A 284 51.91 -18.28 -1.09
C LYS A 284 52.67 -19.57 -1.35
N VAL A 285 52.01 -20.72 -1.28
CA VAL A 285 52.64 -22.03 -1.54
C VAL A 285 53.16 -22.10 -2.98
N GLN A 286 52.38 -21.69 -3.98
CA GLN A 286 52.86 -21.62 -5.37
C GLN A 286 54.04 -20.66 -5.54
N SER A 287 54.01 -19.48 -4.89
CA SER A 287 55.13 -18.54 -4.97
C SER A 287 56.40 -19.07 -4.30
N GLN A 288 56.28 -19.85 -3.22
CA GLN A 288 57.40 -20.43 -2.51
C GLN A 288 58.06 -21.56 -3.34
N VAL A 289 57.25 -22.38 -4.01
CA VAL A 289 57.73 -23.37 -4.98
C VAL A 289 58.39 -22.71 -6.21
N ALA A 290 57.85 -21.59 -6.69
CA ALA A 290 58.46 -20.83 -7.79
C ALA A 290 59.81 -20.18 -7.38
N VAL A 291 59.91 -19.62 -6.17
CA VAL A 291 61.16 -19.06 -5.64
C VAL A 291 62.23 -20.14 -5.39
N GLU A 292 61.84 -21.36 -4.99
CA GLU A 292 62.77 -22.49 -4.90
C GLU A 292 63.27 -22.95 -6.28
N GLN A 293 62.43 -22.90 -7.32
CA GLN A 293 62.85 -23.19 -8.70
C GLN A 293 63.73 -22.07 -9.29
N GLU A 294 63.46 -20.79 -9.01
CA GLU A 294 64.26 -19.66 -9.50
C GLU A 294 65.61 -19.51 -8.79
N ASN A 295 65.73 -19.91 -7.52
CA ASN A 295 67.01 -19.91 -6.78
C ASN A 295 68.03 -20.92 -7.33
N LEU A 296 67.62 -21.88 -8.17
CA LEU A 296 68.53 -22.81 -8.84
C LEU A 296 69.09 -22.25 -10.16
N PHE A 297 68.59 -21.12 -10.68
CA PHE A 297 68.92 -20.62 -12.02
C PHE A 297 69.45 -19.18 -12.11
N ILE A 298 69.73 -18.48 -10.99
CA ILE A 298 70.22 -17.08 -11.05
C ILE A 298 71.61 -16.92 -10.40
N THR A 299 72.63 -16.87 -11.25
CA THR A 299 73.95 -16.32 -10.91
C THR A 299 73.84 -14.80 -10.74
N ARG A 300 74.02 -14.32 -9.51
CA ARG A 300 73.96 -12.90 -9.12
C ARG A 300 75.22 -12.14 -9.58
N PRO A 301 75.13 -11.04 -10.36
CA PRO A 301 76.26 -10.13 -10.54
C PRO A 301 76.38 -9.21 -9.32
N SER A 302 77.54 -9.25 -8.67
CA SER A 302 77.97 -8.32 -7.64
C SER A 302 78.37 -6.99 -8.28
N THR A 303 77.68 -5.89 -7.98
CA THR A 303 78.16 -4.53 -8.30
C THR A 303 78.42 -3.75 -7.02
N SER A 304 79.71 -3.47 -6.83
CA SER A 304 80.31 -2.71 -5.74
C SER A 304 79.83 -1.26 -5.75
N ALA A 305 79.22 -0.80 -4.65
CA ALA A 305 79.07 0.62 -4.36
C ALA A 305 80.16 1.06 -3.38
N ARG A 306 81.22 1.70 -3.89
CA ARG A 306 82.23 2.38 -3.07
C ARG A 306 82.44 3.80 -3.62
N ARG A 307 82.43 4.78 -2.69
CA ARG A 307 82.81 6.22 -2.77
C ARG A 307 81.68 7.21 -3.11
N THR A 308 81.57 8.40 -2.52
CA THR A 308 82.30 9.08 -1.43
C THR A 308 81.46 10.28 -0.95
N SER A 309 81.52 10.54 0.35
CA SER A 309 81.15 11.79 1.02
C SER A 309 82.03 12.96 0.54
N THR A 310 81.42 14.13 0.27
CA THR A 310 82.11 15.42 0.34
C THR A 310 81.33 16.38 1.23
N ARG A 311 81.97 16.73 2.34
CA ARG A 311 81.63 17.76 3.31
C ARG A 311 82.44 19.02 2.96
N SER A 312 81.79 20.18 2.87
CA SER A 312 82.38 21.53 3.07
C SER A 312 81.22 22.55 3.04
N VAL A 313 80.70 23.11 4.14
CA VAL A 313 81.24 24.03 5.18
C VAL A 313 81.16 25.52 4.78
N ASN A 314 80.55 26.31 5.68
CA ASN A 314 80.29 27.77 5.77
C ASN A 314 78.84 28.16 5.43
N GLY A 315 77.96 28.59 6.34
CA GLY A 315 78.09 29.47 7.52
C GLY A 315 77.56 30.86 7.11
N GLY A 316 76.62 31.57 7.75
CA GLY A 316 75.81 31.45 8.96
C GLY A 316 74.90 32.69 9.04
N PHE A 317 74.02 32.76 10.05
CA PHE A 317 73.19 33.91 10.49
C PHE A 317 72.06 34.35 9.53
N SER A 318 70.86 34.79 9.93
CA SER A 318 70.13 34.95 11.19
C SER A 318 68.75 35.51 10.82
N ASN A 319 67.70 35.09 11.53
CA ASN A 319 66.42 35.77 11.80
C ASN A 319 65.60 36.50 10.71
N ALA A 320 64.29 36.20 10.75
CA ALA A 320 63.13 37.11 10.72
C ALA A 320 62.15 36.95 9.54
N MET A 321 60.93 36.53 9.88
CA MET A 321 59.70 36.96 9.21
C MET A 321 59.57 38.49 9.34
N PRO A 322 59.07 39.23 8.34
CA PRO A 322 57.61 39.45 8.26
C PRO A 322 56.99 39.71 6.86
N LEU A 323 55.68 39.45 6.82
CA LEU A 323 54.56 40.16 6.15
C LEU A 323 54.78 41.06 4.91
N ASN A 324 53.92 40.77 3.92
CA ASN A 324 53.19 41.71 3.03
C ASN A 324 53.97 42.78 2.25
N ARG A 325 53.93 42.68 0.91
CA ARG A 325 53.81 43.86 0.07
C ARG A 325 52.99 43.63 -1.22
N ARG A 326 51.87 44.35 -1.21
CA ARG A 326 50.92 44.76 -2.24
C ARG A 326 51.59 45.31 -3.52
N LEU A 327 50.99 45.03 -4.68
CA LEU A 327 50.98 45.96 -5.83
C LEU A 327 49.53 46.20 -6.23
N SER A 328 49.15 47.48 -6.20
CA SER A 328 47.89 48.03 -6.70
C SER A 328 48.20 48.90 -7.92
N LEU A 329 47.37 48.81 -8.95
CA LEU A 329 46.94 49.91 -9.83
C LEU A 329 45.47 49.54 -10.14
N GLY A 330 44.42 50.26 -9.72
CA GLY A 330 44.12 51.67 -10.00
C GLY A 330 43.45 51.73 -11.38
N LEU A 331 42.26 52.28 -11.62
CA LEU A 331 41.43 53.21 -10.87
C LEU A 331 40.06 53.32 -11.61
N GLN A 332 39.09 53.98 -10.97
CA GLN A 332 37.86 54.60 -11.50
C GLN A 332 36.61 53.71 -11.65
N GLN A 333 35.41 54.10 -11.18
CA GLN A 333 34.96 55.29 -10.46
C GLN A 333 33.47 55.10 -10.05
N LEU A 334 33.15 55.49 -8.80
CA LEU A 334 31.87 55.90 -8.21
C LEU A 334 30.68 54.89 -8.09
N GLY A 335 30.24 54.67 -6.84
CA GLY A 335 28.96 54.02 -6.45
C GLY A 335 27.83 55.04 -6.27
N PRO A 336 26.89 54.89 -5.30
CA PRO A 336 26.46 53.70 -4.57
C PRO A 336 24.90 53.54 -4.46
N ASN A 337 24.47 52.47 -3.79
CA ASN A 337 23.21 52.30 -3.03
C ASN A 337 21.87 51.97 -3.72
N SER A 338 21.45 50.72 -3.47
CA SER A 338 20.25 50.34 -2.70
C SER A 338 18.86 50.31 -3.39
N ILE A 339 18.05 49.35 -2.90
CA ILE A 339 16.58 49.28 -2.84
C ILE A 339 15.84 48.43 -3.91
N ASN A 340 15.35 47.29 -3.42
CA ASN A 340 14.06 46.60 -3.66
C ASN A 340 13.67 45.91 -4.97
N SER A 341 12.85 44.87 -4.74
CA SER A 341 11.85 44.21 -5.59
C SER A 341 12.42 43.32 -6.71
N GLY A 342 11.85 42.18 -7.05
CA GLY A 342 10.59 41.57 -6.69
C GLY A 342 10.19 40.65 -7.86
N THR A 343 9.74 39.44 -7.52
CA THR A 343 8.76 38.65 -8.28
C THR A 343 9.18 37.99 -9.62
N GLN A 344 8.65 36.78 -9.79
CA GLN A 344 8.54 35.96 -11.02
C GLN A 344 9.81 35.16 -11.39
N GLY A 345 9.77 33.85 -11.60
CA GLY A 345 8.68 32.88 -11.66
C GLY A 345 9.21 31.56 -12.22
N ILE A 346 8.28 30.61 -12.40
CA ILE A 346 8.36 29.46 -13.30
C ILE A 346 8.99 28.18 -12.72
N SER A 347 8.07 27.39 -12.20
CA SER A 347 8.04 25.92 -12.16
C SER A 347 8.52 25.26 -13.45
N PHE A 348 9.44 24.30 -13.32
CA PHE A 348 9.56 23.18 -14.26
C PHE A 348 9.54 21.86 -13.49
N ILE A 349 8.37 21.25 -13.52
CA ILE A 349 8.16 19.82 -13.24
C ILE A 349 8.82 19.07 -14.40
N LYS A 350 9.83 18.26 -14.10
CA LYS A 350 10.28 17.20 -15.01
C LYS A 350 10.07 15.86 -14.34
N GLU A 351 8.91 15.30 -14.65
CA GLU A 351 8.50 13.93 -14.40
C GLU A 351 9.52 12.97 -15.03
N GLY A 352 10.07 12.07 -14.22
CA GLY A 352 11.01 11.04 -14.64
C GLY A 352 10.62 9.72 -13.99
N LYS A 353 9.74 8.98 -14.67
CA LYS A 353 9.33 7.61 -14.37
C LYS A 353 10.55 6.75 -14.02
N LYS A 354 10.61 6.25 -12.77
CA LYS A 354 11.42 5.07 -12.43
C LYS A 354 10.46 3.90 -12.18
N ALA A 355 10.41 3.00 -13.15
CA ALA A 355 9.91 1.66 -12.95
C ALA A 355 10.77 0.98 -11.87
N ARG A 356 10.17 0.74 -10.70
CA ARG A 356 10.77 -0.07 -9.63
C ARG A 356 10.52 -1.53 -10.02
N GLY A 357 11.43 -2.10 -10.81
CA GLY A 357 11.43 -3.53 -11.11
C GLY A 357 11.71 -4.30 -9.82
N GLN A 358 10.66 -4.91 -9.26
CA GLN A 358 10.81 -5.97 -8.27
C GLN A 358 11.52 -7.15 -8.94
N LYS A 359 12.80 -7.36 -8.59
CA LYS A 359 13.44 -8.66 -8.84
C LYS A 359 13.09 -9.55 -7.65
N MET A 360 12.10 -10.41 -7.84
CA MET A 360 11.85 -11.55 -6.96
C MET A 360 13.10 -12.43 -6.94
N PHE A 361 13.56 -12.82 -5.75
CA PHE A 361 14.55 -13.87 -5.60
C PHE A 361 13.90 -15.22 -5.91
N ALA A 362 14.61 -16.05 -6.69
CA ALA A 362 14.21 -17.41 -7.00
C ALA A 362 14.35 -18.31 -5.76
N ARG A 363 13.31 -19.09 -5.49
CA ARG A 363 13.22 -20.10 -4.43
C ARG A 363 14.07 -21.33 -4.79
N PRO A 364 14.97 -21.83 -3.92
CA PRO A 364 15.49 -23.18 -4.05
C PRO A 364 14.42 -24.16 -3.55
N GLY A 365 13.88 -24.99 -4.44
CA GLY A 365 12.94 -26.05 -4.09
C GLY A 365 13.63 -27.18 -3.35
N LEU A 366 13.20 -27.46 -2.12
CA LEU A 366 13.45 -28.75 -1.49
C LEU A 366 12.58 -29.80 -2.18
N VAL A 367 13.24 -30.72 -2.88
CA VAL A 367 12.66 -31.98 -3.35
C VAL A 367 12.64 -32.94 -2.18
N SER A 368 11.46 -33.20 -1.60
CA SER A 368 11.24 -34.33 -0.72
C SER A 368 10.96 -35.58 -1.55
N HIS A 369 11.94 -36.48 -1.60
CA HIS A 369 11.70 -37.87 -1.97
C HIS A 369 10.86 -38.52 -0.86
N LEU A 370 9.56 -38.73 -1.11
CA LEU A 370 8.76 -39.69 -0.37
C LEU A 370 8.42 -40.84 -1.33
N ARG A 371 8.94 -42.02 -1.00
CA ARG A 371 8.46 -43.30 -1.51
C ARG A 371 6.98 -43.42 -1.13
N ASP A 372 6.15 -43.86 -2.08
CA ASP A 372 5.07 -44.78 -1.76
C ASP A 372 4.88 -45.77 -2.89
N GLU A 373 5.02 -47.04 -2.51
CA GLU A 373 4.56 -48.20 -3.25
C GLU A 373 3.03 -48.18 -3.21
N THR A 374 2.36 -48.35 -4.35
CA THR A 374 1.05 -49.02 -4.37
C THR A 374 0.78 -49.58 -5.76
N ALA A 375 0.53 -50.89 -5.75
CA ALA A 375 0.37 -51.74 -6.91
C ALA A 375 -0.91 -51.42 -7.70
N SER A 376 -0.77 -51.45 -9.02
CA SER A 376 -1.84 -51.46 -9.99
C SER A 376 -2.55 -52.82 -10.01
N VAL A 377 -3.85 -52.83 -9.72
CA VAL A 377 -4.76 -53.94 -10.05
C VAL A 377 -6.00 -53.33 -10.68
N VAL A 378 -6.10 -53.41 -12.00
CA VAL A 378 -7.38 -53.35 -12.71
C VAL A 378 -7.38 -54.45 -13.76
N SER A 379 -8.12 -55.52 -13.45
CA SER A 379 -8.52 -56.57 -14.37
C SER A 379 -10.01 -56.77 -14.17
N THR A 380 -10.82 -56.36 -15.15
CA THR A 380 -12.12 -56.98 -15.43
C THR A 380 -12.42 -56.84 -16.92
N PHE A 381 -12.40 -58.00 -17.56
CA PHE A 381 -12.94 -58.33 -18.87
C PHE A 381 -14.42 -57.93 -19.02
N SER A 382 -14.82 -57.53 -20.23
CA SER A 382 -15.99 -58.06 -20.98
C SER A 382 -16.05 -57.42 -22.38
N GLY A 383 -15.85 -58.22 -23.44
CA GLY A 383 -16.17 -57.86 -24.83
C GLY A 383 -17.62 -58.24 -25.19
N PRO A 384 -17.95 -58.60 -26.45
CA PRO A 384 -17.53 -58.05 -27.75
C PRO A 384 -18.74 -57.77 -28.70
N GLN A 385 -18.55 -57.08 -29.83
CA GLN A 385 -19.24 -57.36 -31.12
C GLN A 385 -18.70 -56.54 -32.31
N SER A 386 -18.00 -57.27 -33.20
CA SER A 386 -18.02 -57.36 -34.69
C SER A 386 -18.77 -56.33 -35.58
N PRO A 387 -18.49 -56.28 -36.90
CA PRO A 387 -17.79 -57.25 -37.77
C PRO A 387 -16.40 -56.83 -38.27
#